data_AF-A0A1M6DVQ7-F1
#
_entry.id   AF-A0A1M6DVQ7-F1
#
_cell.length_a   1.000
_cell.length_b   1.000
_cell.length_c   1.000
_cell.angle_alpha   90.00
_cell.angle_beta   90.00
_cell.angle_gamma   90.00
#
_symmetry.space_group_name_H-M   'P 1'
#
loop_
_entity.id
_entity.type
_entity.pdbx_description
1 polymer ?
#
loop_
_entity_poly.entity_id
_entity_poly.type
_entity_poly.pdbx_seq_one_letter_code
_entity_poly.pdbx_strand_id
1 'polypeptide(L)'
;MPKQIFKFFLPFFFLFFLIFPLWAEENGSTQRADSQNLFLADCDKCHQKELTDIAEAGLGHKTDISCTDCHNGHRPKNFENIPKCSLCHQGSEHYQLQQCLICHNNPHRPREIVLPKKAHQECMSCHKTQGIELAENPSYHSDLVCTDCHVEHGQLPPCMSCHKGHNEQMTEEACSLCHQPHKPLAVSYAATTPSSDCSGCHPQAAKELSASGSKHSSLNCAACHPQQHKKILECSDCHGRLHADEILNRFPNCGGCHGSAHNLL
;
A
#
# COMPACT_ATOMS: atom_id res chain seq x y z
N MET A 1 10.89 -69.91 -51.60
CA MET A 1 9.83 -70.54 -52.44
C MET A 1 8.54 -69.75 -52.22
N PRO A 2 7.69 -69.50 -53.23
CA PRO A 2 7.94 -69.25 -54.66
C PRO A 2 7.37 -67.87 -55.10
N LYS A 3 8.05 -67.18 -56.02
CA LYS A 3 7.67 -66.91 -57.43
C LYS A 3 6.84 -65.61 -57.62
N GLN A 4 7.40 -64.52 -58.15
CA GLN A 4 7.87 -64.25 -59.52
C GLN A 4 6.78 -64.12 -60.61
N ILE A 5 6.84 -62.95 -61.26
CA ILE A 5 6.74 -62.68 -62.72
C ILE A 5 5.34 -62.62 -63.36
N PHE A 6 5.01 -61.47 -63.96
CA PHE A 6 4.92 -61.24 -65.43
C PHE A 6 4.72 -59.73 -65.70
N LYS A 7 5.74 -58.95 -66.05
CA LYS A 7 6.22 -58.61 -67.41
C LYS A 7 5.12 -58.24 -68.43
N PHE A 8 5.07 -56.93 -68.71
CA PHE A 8 5.09 -56.25 -70.02
C PHE A 8 4.03 -56.64 -71.06
N PHE A 9 3.25 -55.66 -71.54
CA PHE A 9 3.02 -55.43 -72.97
C PHE A 9 2.35 -54.06 -73.20
N LEU A 10 3.07 -53.16 -73.89
CA LEU A 10 2.52 -52.02 -74.62
C LEU A 10 2.32 -52.48 -76.07
N PRO A 11 1.29 -52.01 -76.79
CA PRO A 11 1.53 -51.02 -77.85
C PRO A 11 0.39 -49.97 -77.95
N PHE A 12 0.70 -48.68 -78.10
CA PHE A 12 0.82 -47.93 -79.35
C PHE A 12 -0.48 -47.78 -80.18
N PHE A 13 -0.84 -46.51 -80.40
CA PHE A 13 -1.70 -45.95 -81.45
C PHE A 13 -3.24 -46.05 -81.32
N PHE A 14 -3.90 -44.93 -81.04
CA PHE A 14 -4.57 -44.17 -82.11
C PHE A 14 -4.93 -42.74 -81.65
N LEU A 15 -4.53 -41.79 -82.48
CA LEU A 15 -4.94 -40.39 -82.48
C LEU A 15 -6.45 -40.30 -82.72
N PHE A 16 -7.21 -39.60 -81.87
CA PHE A 16 -8.44 -38.97 -82.32
C PHE A 16 -8.57 -37.58 -81.68
N PHE A 17 -8.34 -36.59 -82.54
CA PHE A 17 -8.75 -35.20 -82.37
C PHE A 17 -10.25 -35.14 -82.06
N LEU A 18 -10.63 -34.62 -80.89
CA LEU A 18 -11.88 -33.91 -80.75
C LEU A 18 -11.65 -32.62 -79.95
N ILE A 19 -11.72 -31.56 -80.73
CA ILE A 19 -11.75 -30.15 -80.37
C ILE A 19 -12.96 -29.95 -79.45
N PHE A 20 -12.73 -29.61 -78.19
CA PHE A 20 -13.75 -29.05 -77.31
C PHE A 20 -13.31 -27.66 -76.85
N PRO A 21 -14.24 -26.70 -76.80
CA PRO A 21 -13.95 -25.28 -76.92
C PRO A 21 -13.35 -24.69 -75.65
N LEU A 22 -12.48 -23.70 -75.88
CA LEU A 22 -12.11 -22.65 -74.93
C LEU A 22 -13.35 -22.11 -74.22
N TRP A 23 -13.57 -22.53 -72.98
CA TRP A 23 -14.26 -21.74 -71.97
C TRP A 23 -13.25 -21.53 -70.85
N ALA A 24 -12.54 -20.41 -70.97
CA ALA A 24 -11.79 -19.82 -69.89
C ALA A 24 -12.79 -19.32 -68.85
N GLU A 25 -12.95 -20.05 -67.76
CA GLU A 25 -13.40 -19.46 -66.50
C GLU A 25 -12.17 -19.35 -65.60
N GLU A 26 -11.53 -18.20 -65.69
CA GLU A 26 -10.64 -17.69 -64.65
C GLU A 26 -11.46 -17.42 -63.38
N ASN A 27 -11.79 -18.48 -62.63
CA ASN A 27 -12.12 -18.33 -61.21
C ASN A 27 -10.84 -18.50 -60.40
N GLY A 28 -9.86 -17.65 -60.72
CA GLY A 28 -8.82 -17.25 -59.80
C GLY A 28 -9.42 -16.41 -58.68
N SER A 29 -10.08 -17.05 -57.72
CA SER A 29 -9.94 -16.59 -56.34
C SER A 29 -8.90 -17.47 -55.69
N THR A 30 -7.63 -17.12 -55.92
CA THR A 30 -6.57 -17.44 -54.97
C THR A 30 -7.10 -17.02 -53.61
N GLN A 31 -7.49 -18.01 -52.80
CA GLN A 31 -7.66 -17.80 -51.37
C GLN A 31 -6.34 -17.20 -50.90
N ARG A 32 -6.36 -15.91 -50.59
CA ARG A 32 -5.36 -15.33 -49.69
C ARG A 32 -5.59 -16.00 -48.34
N ALA A 33 -4.96 -17.16 -48.17
CA ALA A 33 -4.53 -17.64 -46.87
C ALA A 33 -3.41 -16.69 -46.43
N ASP A 34 -3.78 -15.46 -46.08
CA ASP A 34 -2.85 -14.43 -45.64
C ASP A 34 -3.05 -14.23 -44.14
N SER A 35 -2.16 -14.89 -43.40
CA SER A 35 -1.91 -14.88 -41.96
C SER A 35 -3.09 -14.94 -40.99
N GLN A 36 -3.25 -16.08 -40.31
CA GLN A 36 -3.99 -16.21 -39.05
C GLN A 36 -3.25 -15.53 -37.87
N ASN A 37 -2.75 -14.32 -38.05
CA ASN A 37 -2.06 -13.57 -37.01
C ASN A 37 -2.98 -12.43 -36.56
N LEU A 38 -3.26 -12.35 -35.25
CA LEU A 38 -3.96 -11.20 -34.67
C LEU A 38 -3.04 -9.97 -34.72
N PHE A 39 -3.60 -8.83 -35.12
CA PHE A 39 -2.94 -7.53 -35.03
C PHE A 39 -3.39 -6.79 -33.76
N LEU A 40 -2.61 -5.79 -33.31
CA LEU A 40 -2.98 -4.97 -32.15
C LEU A 40 -4.34 -4.27 -32.32
N ALA A 41 -4.68 -3.87 -33.55
CA ALA A 41 -5.97 -3.27 -33.89
C ALA A 41 -7.14 -4.27 -33.91
N ASP A 42 -6.90 -5.56 -33.64
CA ASP A 42 -7.96 -6.54 -33.46
C ASP A 42 -8.35 -6.70 -31.98
N CYS A 43 -7.52 -6.24 -31.05
CA CYS A 43 -7.76 -6.38 -29.61
C CYS A 43 -8.97 -5.54 -29.17
N ASP A 44 -9.15 -4.33 -29.72
CA ASP A 44 -10.22 -3.39 -29.34
C ASP A 44 -11.63 -3.84 -29.74
N LYS A 45 -11.73 -4.75 -30.71
CA LYS A 45 -13.00 -5.35 -31.14
C LYS A 45 -13.63 -6.21 -30.05
N CYS A 46 -12.84 -6.70 -29.08
CA CYS A 46 -13.33 -7.60 -28.02
C CYS A 46 -12.89 -7.22 -26.60
N HIS A 47 -11.73 -6.57 -26.42
CA HIS A 47 -11.14 -6.23 -25.11
C HIS A 47 -11.32 -4.75 -24.73
N GLN A 48 -12.52 -4.22 -24.96
CA GLN A 48 -12.82 -2.80 -24.70
C GLN A 48 -12.60 -2.43 -23.24
N LYS A 49 -12.97 -3.31 -22.30
CA LYS A 49 -12.78 -3.07 -20.88
C LYS A 49 -11.31 -2.95 -20.52
N GLU A 50 -10.47 -3.88 -20.98
CA GLU A 50 -9.04 -3.88 -20.68
C GLU A 50 -8.35 -2.65 -21.27
N LEU A 51 -8.76 -2.22 -22.48
CA LEU A 51 -8.26 -0.97 -23.08
C LEU A 51 -8.64 0.26 -22.27
N THR A 52 -9.88 0.35 -21.79
CA THR A 52 -10.33 1.43 -20.90
C THR A 52 -9.52 1.42 -19.60
N ASP A 53 -9.35 0.25 -18.99
CA ASP A 53 -8.57 0.09 -17.75
C ASP A 53 -7.11 0.57 -17.93
N ILE A 54 -6.44 0.17 -19.03
CA ILE A 54 -5.09 0.64 -19.33
C ILE A 54 -5.08 2.15 -19.59
N ALA A 55 -6.07 2.66 -20.33
CA ALA A 55 -6.15 4.08 -20.66
C ALA A 55 -6.32 4.95 -19.40
N GLU A 56 -7.13 4.51 -18.45
CA GLU A 56 -7.42 5.20 -17.19
C GLU A 56 -6.31 5.04 -16.15
N ALA A 57 -5.79 3.82 -15.96
CA ALA A 57 -4.96 3.47 -14.81
C ALA A 57 -3.77 2.52 -15.12
N GLY A 58 -3.45 2.29 -16.40
CA GLY A 58 -2.40 1.35 -16.82
C GLY A 58 -0.96 1.77 -16.52
N LEU A 59 -0.70 3.07 -16.30
CA LEU A 59 0.64 3.60 -15.99
C LEU A 59 1.68 3.13 -17.03
N GLY A 60 2.79 2.52 -16.60
CA GLY A 60 3.81 1.99 -17.51
C GLY A 60 3.26 0.94 -18.48
N HIS A 61 2.18 0.23 -18.15
CA HIS A 61 1.54 -0.70 -19.09
C HIS A 61 0.82 -0.01 -20.25
N LYS A 62 0.58 1.30 -20.15
CA LYS A 62 0.03 2.12 -21.23
C LYS A 62 1.12 2.64 -22.18
N THR A 63 2.35 2.83 -21.69
CA THR A 63 3.40 3.55 -22.41
C THR A 63 4.56 2.67 -22.86
N ASP A 64 4.90 1.65 -22.08
CA ASP A 64 6.16 0.93 -22.21
C ASP A 64 6.00 -0.48 -22.79
N ILE A 65 4.76 -0.97 -22.85
CA ILE A 65 4.40 -2.27 -23.44
C ILE A 65 3.10 -2.17 -24.25
N SER A 66 2.93 -3.10 -25.18
CA SER A 66 1.73 -3.33 -25.98
C SER A 66 1.00 -4.61 -25.53
N CYS A 67 -0.20 -4.84 -26.08
CA CYS A 67 -1.01 -6.01 -25.76
C CYS A 67 -0.26 -7.31 -25.99
N THR A 68 0.53 -7.39 -27.07
CA THR A 68 1.28 -8.61 -27.45
C THR A 68 2.55 -8.82 -26.66
N ASP A 69 3.09 -7.79 -26.01
CA ASP A 69 4.27 -7.94 -25.12
C ASP A 69 3.91 -8.69 -23.84
N CYS A 70 2.64 -8.58 -23.41
CA CYS A 70 2.09 -9.35 -22.28
C CYS A 70 1.26 -10.57 -22.75
N HIS A 71 0.62 -10.54 -23.91
CA HIS A 71 -0.17 -11.66 -24.42
C HIS A 71 0.52 -12.33 -25.62
N ASN A 72 1.42 -13.28 -25.34
CA ASN A 72 2.17 -14.07 -26.32
C ASN A 72 1.30 -15.18 -26.97
N GLY A 73 0.13 -14.80 -27.45
CA GLY A 73 -0.87 -15.67 -28.06
C GLY A 73 -2.28 -15.36 -27.59
N HIS A 74 -3.26 -16.02 -28.19
CA HIS A 74 -4.67 -15.78 -27.92
C HIS A 74 -5.40 -17.10 -27.62
N ARG A 75 -6.36 -17.05 -26.70
CA ARG A 75 -7.21 -18.19 -26.34
C ARG A 75 -8.24 -18.46 -27.45
N PRO A 76 -8.66 -19.72 -27.69
CA PRO A 76 -8.29 -20.94 -26.95
C PRO A 76 -6.99 -21.60 -27.44
N LYS A 77 -6.32 -21.06 -28.48
CA LYS A 77 -5.13 -21.70 -29.07
C LYS A 77 -3.91 -21.68 -28.12
N ASN A 78 -3.77 -20.63 -27.31
CA ASN A 78 -2.76 -20.53 -26.26
C ASN A 78 -3.43 -20.13 -24.94
N PHE A 79 -3.47 -21.05 -23.96
CA PHE A 79 -4.01 -20.80 -22.62
C PHE A 79 -3.00 -20.13 -21.69
N GLU A 80 -1.72 -20.46 -21.81
CA GLU A 80 -0.61 -19.89 -21.04
C GLU A 80 0.03 -18.72 -21.79
N ASN A 81 -0.81 -17.78 -22.22
CA ASN A 81 -0.38 -16.67 -23.06
C ASN A 81 0.15 -15.46 -22.28
N ILE A 82 0.10 -15.48 -20.94
CA ILE A 82 0.57 -14.39 -20.08
C ILE A 82 1.89 -14.79 -19.42
N PRO A 83 2.99 -14.04 -19.59
CA PRO A 83 4.28 -14.34 -18.97
C PRO A 83 4.26 -14.06 -17.47
N LYS A 84 5.30 -14.54 -16.78
CA LYS A 84 5.52 -14.20 -15.37
C LYS A 84 5.81 -12.70 -15.23
N CYS A 85 5.19 -12.07 -14.22
CA CYS A 85 5.39 -10.64 -13.91
C CYS A 85 6.87 -10.29 -13.71
N SER A 86 7.65 -11.20 -13.13
CA SER A 86 9.07 -11.03 -12.84
C SER A 86 9.99 -10.94 -14.07
N LEU A 87 9.48 -11.17 -15.28
CA LEU A 87 10.27 -10.91 -16.51
C LEU A 87 10.49 -9.42 -16.75
N CYS A 88 9.57 -8.56 -16.30
CA CYS A 88 9.66 -7.11 -16.47
C CYS A 88 9.76 -6.37 -15.12
N HIS A 89 9.17 -6.92 -14.06
CA HIS A 89 9.17 -6.33 -12.73
C HIS A 89 10.30 -6.89 -11.87
N GLN A 90 11.30 -6.06 -11.56
CA GLN A 90 12.50 -6.45 -10.80
C GLN A 90 13.08 -5.29 -10.00
N GLY A 91 14.03 -5.57 -9.11
CA GLY A 91 14.83 -4.55 -8.43
C GLY A 91 14.31 -4.08 -7.06
N SER A 92 13.27 -4.70 -6.51
CA SER A 92 12.78 -4.42 -5.15
C SER A 92 12.38 -5.71 -4.42
N GLU A 93 12.28 -5.66 -3.09
CA GLU A 93 11.77 -6.78 -2.27
C GLU A 93 10.34 -7.15 -2.67
N HIS A 94 9.52 -6.18 -3.08
CA HIS A 94 8.15 -6.39 -3.56
C HIS A 94 8.06 -7.36 -4.74
N TYR A 95 8.96 -7.25 -5.71
CA TYR A 95 8.94 -8.11 -6.90
C TYR A 95 9.42 -9.55 -6.65
N GLN A 96 9.87 -9.86 -5.44
CA GLN A 96 10.24 -11.22 -5.03
C GLN A 96 9.04 -12.02 -4.49
N LEU A 97 7.91 -11.35 -4.25
CA LEU A 97 6.66 -11.99 -3.85
C LEU A 97 6.15 -12.92 -4.96
N GLN A 98 5.65 -14.10 -4.59
CA GLN A 98 5.25 -15.12 -5.57
C GLN A 98 3.82 -14.90 -6.11
N GLN A 99 2.89 -14.44 -5.27
CA GLN A 99 1.47 -14.38 -5.58
C GLN A 99 1.03 -12.98 -6.01
N CYS A 100 1.62 -12.41 -7.06
CA CYS A 100 1.37 -11.02 -7.49
C CYS A 100 -0.13 -10.67 -7.61
N LEU A 101 -0.92 -11.60 -8.18
CA LEU A 101 -2.36 -11.40 -8.44
C LEU A 101 -3.23 -11.48 -7.18
N ILE A 102 -2.67 -11.79 -6.01
CA ILE A 102 -3.43 -11.77 -4.74
C ILE A 102 -3.83 -10.33 -4.36
N CYS A 103 -3.00 -9.36 -4.75
CA CYS A 103 -3.26 -7.93 -4.57
C CYS A 103 -3.55 -7.26 -5.92
N HIS A 104 -2.76 -7.57 -6.94
CA HIS A 104 -2.90 -6.99 -8.28
C HIS A 104 -3.89 -7.80 -9.13
N ASN A 105 -5.16 -7.84 -8.73
CA ASN A 105 -6.18 -8.65 -9.41
C ASN A 105 -6.43 -8.22 -10.87
N ASN A 106 -6.08 -6.97 -11.20
CA ASN A 106 -6.18 -6.40 -12.53
C ASN A 106 -4.82 -5.84 -12.97
N PRO A 107 -4.02 -6.60 -13.74
CA PRO A 107 -2.75 -6.13 -14.28
C PRO A 107 -2.87 -4.91 -15.21
N HIS A 108 -4.07 -4.60 -15.71
CA HIS A 108 -4.34 -3.41 -16.51
C HIS A 108 -4.54 -2.14 -15.66
N ARG A 109 -4.71 -2.28 -14.34
CA ARG A 109 -4.77 -1.17 -13.37
C ARG A 109 -3.80 -1.45 -12.22
N PRO A 110 -2.48 -1.54 -12.48
CA PRO A 110 -1.52 -2.17 -11.57
C PRO A 110 -1.40 -1.52 -10.18
N ARG A 111 -1.81 -0.26 -9.98
CA ARG A 111 -1.81 0.39 -8.65
C ARG A 111 -3.14 0.34 -7.90
N GLU A 112 -4.21 -0.11 -8.57
CA GLU A 112 -5.49 -0.35 -7.93
C GLU A 112 -5.50 -1.80 -7.42
N ILE A 113 -5.06 -1.96 -6.18
CA ILE A 113 -4.94 -3.28 -5.56
C ILE A 113 -6.12 -3.60 -4.67
N VAL A 114 -6.39 -4.88 -4.52
CA VAL A 114 -7.23 -5.41 -3.45
C VAL A 114 -6.36 -5.85 -2.29
N LEU A 115 -6.86 -5.69 -1.06
CA LEU A 115 -6.16 -6.17 0.12
C LEU A 115 -6.66 -7.58 0.46
N PRO A 116 -5.83 -8.62 0.38
CA PRO A 116 -6.24 -9.95 0.78
C PRO A 116 -6.35 -10.05 2.29
N LYS A 117 -7.24 -10.92 2.78
CA LYS A 117 -7.37 -11.14 4.22
C LYS A 117 -6.06 -11.66 4.80
N LYS A 118 -5.70 -11.14 5.97
CA LYS A 118 -4.50 -11.51 6.73
C LYS A 118 -3.18 -11.15 6.03
N ALA A 119 -3.19 -10.21 5.09
CA ALA A 119 -1.93 -9.69 4.53
C ALA A 119 -1.15 -8.93 5.59
N HIS A 120 0.16 -9.17 5.61
CA HIS A 120 1.06 -8.52 6.58
C HIS A 120 2.45 -8.33 5.98
N GLN A 121 3.14 -9.43 5.68
CA GLN A 121 4.50 -9.38 5.16
C GLN A 121 4.57 -8.73 3.79
N GLU A 122 3.54 -8.93 2.96
CA GLU A 122 3.40 -8.35 1.64
C GLU A 122 3.33 -6.81 1.72
N CYS A 123 2.65 -6.27 2.74
CA CYS A 123 2.51 -4.82 2.92
C CYS A 123 3.87 -4.16 3.16
N MET A 124 4.75 -4.80 3.92
CA MET A 124 6.09 -4.28 4.26
C MET A 124 7.04 -4.17 3.06
N SER A 125 6.73 -4.86 1.96
CA SER A 125 7.49 -4.70 0.72
C SER A 125 7.41 -3.29 0.12
N CYS A 126 6.38 -2.52 0.50
CA CYS A 126 6.21 -1.09 0.19
C CYS A 126 6.18 -0.21 1.45
N HIS A 127 5.61 -0.71 2.55
CA HIS A 127 5.39 0.01 3.82
C HIS A 127 6.37 -0.42 4.92
N LYS A 128 7.66 -0.46 4.59
CA LYS A 128 8.71 -0.93 5.51
C LYS A 128 8.77 -0.13 6.80
N THR A 129 8.62 1.19 6.72
CA THR A 129 8.67 2.08 7.88
C THR A 129 7.60 1.72 8.90
N GLN A 130 6.37 1.45 8.47
CA GLN A 130 5.26 1.10 9.36
C GLN A 130 5.52 -0.23 10.09
N GLY A 131 6.11 -1.21 9.40
CA GLY A 131 6.54 -2.46 10.02
C GLY A 131 7.63 -2.25 11.08
N ILE A 132 8.59 -1.37 10.82
CA ILE A 132 9.64 -0.99 11.79
C ILE A 132 9.03 -0.29 13.01
N GLU A 133 8.12 0.66 12.80
CA GLU A 133 7.46 1.39 13.90
C GLU A 133 6.74 0.45 14.87
N LEU A 134 5.98 -0.51 14.34
CA LEU A 134 5.27 -1.53 15.15
C LEU A 134 6.23 -2.45 15.91
N ALA A 135 7.38 -2.79 15.31
CA ALA A 135 8.38 -3.66 15.92
C ALA A 135 9.17 -2.94 17.03
N GLU A 136 9.53 -1.66 16.81
CA GLU A 136 10.28 -0.83 17.76
C GLU A 136 9.41 -0.27 18.88
N ASN A 137 8.09 -0.19 18.68
CA ASN A 137 7.14 0.35 19.66
C ASN A 137 6.01 -0.66 19.96
N PRO A 138 6.31 -1.78 20.64
CA PRO A 138 5.34 -2.82 20.92
C PRO A 138 4.08 -2.30 21.62
N SER A 139 2.92 -2.65 21.08
CA SER A 139 1.60 -2.37 21.64
C SER A 139 0.61 -3.43 21.17
N TYR A 140 -0.67 -3.34 21.55
CA TYR A 140 -1.69 -4.24 21.02
C TYR A 140 -1.79 -4.19 19.48
N HIS A 141 -1.45 -3.05 18.85
CA HIS A 141 -1.44 -2.94 17.40
C HIS A 141 -0.36 -3.82 16.76
N SER A 142 0.71 -4.17 17.48
CA SER A 142 1.77 -5.05 16.99
C SER A 142 1.32 -6.51 16.87
N ASP A 143 0.22 -6.88 17.53
CA ASP A 143 -0.39 -8.22 17.45
C ASP A 143 -1.39 -8.35 16.28
N LEU A 144 -1.73 -7.24 15.62
CA LEU A 144 -2.65 -7.20 14.49
C LEU A 144 -1.90 -7.35 13.16
N VAL A 145 -2.55 -7.95 12.17
CA VAL A 145 -2.05 -7.89 10.79
C VAL A 145 -2.52 -6.61 10.11
N CYS A 146 -1.86 -6.20 9.03
CA CYS A 146 -2.11 -4.89 8.40
C CYS A 146 -3.58 -4.75 7.95
N THR A 147 -4.16 -5.85 7.44
CA THR A 147 -5.54 -5.88 6.95
C THR A 147 -6.60 -6.06 8.04
N ASP A 148 -6.22 -6.16 9.33
CA ASP A 148 -7.19 -6.09 10.42
C ASP A 148 -7.72 -4.66 10.60
N CYS A 149 -6.91 -3.66 10.24
CA CYS A 149 -7.31 -2.25 10.26
C CYS A 149 -7.48 -1.67 8.85
N HIS A 150 -6.55 -1.94 7.93
CA HIS A 150 -6.63 -1.40 6.56
C HIS A 150 -7.50 -2.30 5.66
N VAL A 151 -8.73 -1.87 5.43
CA VAL A 151 -9.71 -2.59 4.58
C VAL A 151 -9.64 -2.19 3.10
N GLU A 152 -9.15 -0.99 2.82
CA GLU A 152 -8.93 -0.46 1.48
C GLU A 152 -7.53 0.15 1.40
N HIS A 153 -6.82 -0.10 0.29
CA HIS A 153 -5.47 0.41 0.12
C HIS A 153 -5.48 1.94 -0.05
N GLY A 154 -4.66 2.63 0.75
CA GLY A 154 -4.63 4.10 0.78
C GLY A 154 -5.68 4.73 1.71
N GLN A 155 -6.55 3.93 2.34
CA GLN A 155 -7.49 4.42 3.34
C GLN A 155 -6.87 4.38 4.74
N LEU A 156 -7.01 5.49 5.47
CA LEU A 156 -6.73 5.54 6.90
C LEU A 156 -7.96 5.03 7.68
N PRO A 157 -7.80 3.99 8.52
CA PRO A 157 -8.90 3.48 9.32
C PRO A 157 -9.25 4.44 10.46
N PRO A 158 -10.54 4.57 10.83
CA PRO A 158 -10.96 5.38 11.96
C PRO A 158 -10.51 4.74 13.28
N CYS A 159 -9.79 5.50 14.10
CA CYS A 159 -9.32 5.14 15.44
C CYS A 159 -10.49 4.75 16.34
N MET A 160 -11.58 5.52 16.29
CA MET A 160 -12.75 5.35 17.16
C MET A 160 -13.62 4.13 16.79
N SER A 161 -13.26 3.38 15.75
CA SER A 161 -13.87 2.06 15.48
C SER A 161 -13.56 1.04 16.59
N CYS A 162 -12.44 1.20 17.29
CA CYS A 162 -12.04 0.35 18.42
C CYS A 162 -11.71 1.14 19.69
N HIS A 163 -11.34 2.43 19.57
CA HIS A 163 -10.95 3.28 20.70
C HIS A 163 -12.06 4.24 21.13
N LYS A 164 -12.00 4.70 22.38
CA LYS A 164 -12.83 5.79 22.90
C LYS A 164 -11.96 7.01 23.16
N GLY A 165 -12.53 8.20 22.97
CA GLY A 165 -11.87 9.46 23.31
C GLY A 165 -11.54 9.55 24.79
N HIS A 166 -10.49 10.30 25.13
CA HIS A 166 -10.05 10.50 26.52
C HIS A 166 -10.91 11.53 27.28
N ASN A 167 -11.82 12.21 26.58
CA ASN A 167 -12.89 13.04 27.13
C ASN A 167 -14.07 13.04 26.15
N GLU A 168 -15.21 13.58 26.57
CA GLU A 168 -16.45 13.58 25.77
C GLU A 168 -16.37 14.46 24.50
N GLN A 169 -15.43 15.39 24.46
CA GLN A 169 -15.26 16.35 23.36
C GLN A 169 -14.22 15.90 22.34
N MET A 170 -13.47 14.84 22.61
CA MET A 170 -12.37 14.37 21.76
C MET A 170 -12.92 13.66 20.52
N THR A 171 -12.60 14.22 19.35
CA THR A 171 -13.02 13.71 18.04
C THR A 171 -11.98 12.74 17.45
N GLU A 172 -12.35 12.09 16.35
CA GLU A 172 -11.49 11.18 15.58
C GLU A 172 -10.18 11.87 15.13
N GLU A 173 -10.26 13.10 14.65
CA GLU A 173 -9.10 13.85 14.17
C GLU A 173 -8.13 14.17 15.31
N ALA A 174 -8.65 14.36 16.52
CA ALA A 174 -7.86 14.69 17.70
C ALA A 174 -6.96 13.52 18.15
N CYS A 175 -7.30 12.26 17.84
CA CYS A 175 -6.49 11.10 18.19
C CYS A 175 -5.06 11.21 17.64
N SER A 176 -4.95 11.66 16.38
CA SER A 176 -3.69 11.78 15.64
C SER A 176 -2.81 12.96 16.09
N LEU A 177 -3.35 13.89 16.90
CA LEU A 177 -2.58 15.00 17.48
C LEU A 177 -1.59 14.53 18.54
N CYS A 178 -1.88 13.37 19.15
CA CYS A 178 -1.11 12.82 20.27
C CYS A 178 -0.54 11.43 19.95
N HIS A 179 -1.29 10.60 19.24
CA HIS A 179 -0.95 9.20 18.96
C HIS A 179 -0.57 9.02 17.49
N GLN A 180 0.37 8.10 17.25
CA GLN A 180 0.66 7.62 15.89
C GLN A 180 0.19 6.16 15.75
N PRO A 181 -0.55 5.78 14.70
CA PRO A 181 -1.20 4.47 14.60
C PRO A 181 -0.26 3.26 14.76
N HIS A 182 0.98 3.35 14.26
CA HIS A 182 1.97 2.28 14.31
C HIS A 182 2.94 2.36 15.50
N LYS A 183 2.78 3.37 16.35
CA LYS A 183 3.52 3.51 17.62
C LYS A 183 2.70 4.29 18.64
N PRO A 184 1.48 3.81 18.99
CA PRO A 184 0.50 4.60 19.73
C PRO A 184 0.97 5.00 21.15
N LEU A 185 1.94 4.27 21.71
CA LEU A 185 2.50 4.57 23.03
C LEU A 185 3.60 5.64 23.01
N ALA A 186 4.15 5.97 21.84
CA ALA A 186 5.12 7.05 21.65
C ALA A 186 4.39 8.41 21.56
N VAL A 187 3.69 8.77 22.64
CA VAL A 187 2.81 9.94 22.68
C VAL A 187 3.62 11.23 22.59
N SER A 188 3.26 12.07 21.63
CA SER A 188 3.88 13.37 21.38
C SER A 188 2.81 14.38 21.00
N TYR A 189 2.95 15.63 21.42
CA TYR A 189 1.92 16.65 21.19
C TYR A 189 2.55 18.05 21.08
N ALA A 190 1.80 18.99 20.51
CA ALA A 190 2.27 20.36 20.34
C ALA A 190 2.33 21.11 21.68
N ALA A 191 3.19 22.12 21.79
CA ALA A 191 3.23 23.00 22.96
C ALA A 191 1.92 23.79 23.16
N THR A 192 1.11 23.91 22.11
CA THR A 192 -0.20 24.58 22.11
C THR A 192 -1.35 23.65 22.52
N THR A 193 -1.09 22.38 22.83
CA THR A 193 -2.15 21.43 23.23
C THR A 193 -2.87 21.94 24.49
N PRO A 194 -4.22 22.05 24.46
CA PRO A 194 -5.00 22.51 25.61
C PRO A 194 -4.87 21.60 26.83
N SER A 195 -4.82 22.19 28.03
CA SER A 195 -4.80 21.43 29.30
C SER A 195 -6.04 20.53 29.49
N SER A 196 -7.17 20.84 28.85
CA SER A 196 -8.37 20.01 28.88
C SER A 196 -8.12 18.62 28.31
N ASP A 197 -7.26 18.48 27.29
CA ASP A 197 -6.95 17.20 26.66
C ASP A 197 -6.08 16.34 27.60
N CYS A 198 -5.23 16.97 28.40
CA CYS A 198 -4.44 16.31 29.44
C CYS A 198 -5.30 15.89 30.63
N SER A 199 -6.33 16.67 30.96
CA SER A 199 -7.18 16.48 32.15
C SER A 199 -8.00 15.19 32.11
N GLY A 200 -8.29 14.66 30.91
CA GLY A 200 -8.96 13.37 30.74
C GLY A 200 -8.20 12.21 31.38
N CYS A 201 -6.86 12.23 31.32
CA CYS A 201 -6.00 11.24 31.97
C CYS A 201 -5.41 11.74 33.31
N HIS A 202 -5.26 13.05 33.48
CA HIS A 202 -4.64 13.67 34.66
C HIS A 202 -5.59 14.61 35.42
N PRO A 203 -6.78 14.14 35.86
CA PRO A 203 -7.77 15.00 36.48
C PRO A 203 -7.28 15.61 37.81
N GLN A 204 -6.48 14.86 38.57
CA GLN A 204 -5.94 15.33 39.84
C GLN A 204 -4.94 16.47 39.67
N ALA A 205 -3.98 16.34 38.74
CA ALA A 205 -3.00 17.39 38.47
C ALA A 205 -3.66 18.68 37.94
N ALA A 206 -4.65 18.54 37.05
CA ALA A 206 -5.43 19.66 36.55
C ALA A 206 -6.20 20.37 37.70
N LYS A 207 -6.75 19.59 38.64
CA LYS A 207 -7.45 20.13 39.81
C LYS A 207 -6.49 20.83 40.78
N GLU A 208 -5.34 20.25 41.07
CA GLU A 208 -4.33 20.86 41.94
C GLU A 208 -3.82 22.18 41.37
N LEU A 209 -3.43 22.18 40.07
CA LEU A 209 -2.89 23.37 39.41
C LEU A 209 -3.90 24.52 39.40
N SER A 210 -5.16 24.21 39.08
CA SER A 210 -6.25 25.21 39.09
C SER A 210 -6.59 25.72 40.49
N ALA A 211 -6.43 24.88 41.53
CA ALA A 211 -6.65 25.28 42.92
C ALA A 211 -5.46 25.99 43.58
N SER A 212 -4.24 25.87 43.02
CA SER A 212 -3.01 26.38 43.64
C SER A 212 -2.99 27.90 43.85
N GLY A 213 -3.79 28.67 43.10
CA GLY A 213 -3.74 30.15 43.10
C GLY A 213 -2.42 30.76 42.58
N SER A 214 -1.47 29.92 42.18
CA SER A 214 -0.17 30.36 41.66
C SER A 214 -0.29 30.87 40.22
N LYS A 215 0.69 31.65 39.75
CA LYS A 215 0.73 32.11 38.35
C LYS A 215 0.88 30.95 37.34
N HIS A 216 1.35 29.79 37.77
CA HIS A 216 1.44 28.60 36.92
C HIS A 216 0.07 28.10 36.48
N SER A 217 -1.00 28.41 37.22
CA SER A 217 -2.39 28.07 36.83
C SER A 217 -2.81 28.67 35.50
N SER A 218 -2.11 29.71 35.01
CA SER A 218 -2.36 30.35 33.71
C SER A 218 -1.60 29.68 32.55
N LEU A 219 -0.77 28.67 32.81
CA LEU A 219 0.01 27.96 31.80
C LEU A 219 -0.70 26.68 31.35
N ASN A 220 -0.56 26.34 30.07
CA ASN A 220 -0.99 25.03 29.58
C ASN A 220 -0.05 23.94 30.11
N CYS A 221 -0.58 22.72 30.31
CA CYS A 221 0.22 21.56 30.73
C CYS A 221 1.45 21.36 29.82
N ALA A 222 1.28 21.51 28.51
CA ALA A 222 2.33 21.35 27.51
C ALA A 222 3.45 22.40 27.58
N ALA A 223 3.27 23.50 28.33
CA ALA A 223 4.34 24.47 28.56
C ALA A 223 5.42 23.92 29.50
N CYS A 224 5.01 23.15 30.52
CA CYS A 224 5.92 22.48 31.46
C CYS A 224 6.25 21.03 31.05
N HIS A 225 5.38 20.43 30.23
CA HIS A 225 5.53 19.09 29.67
C HIS A 225 5.67 19.13 28.15
N PRO A 226 6.79 19.62 27.60
CA PRO A 226 6.85 19.94 26.18
C PRO A 226 7.06 18.71 25.31
N GLN A 227 6.41 18.70 24.13
CA GLN A 227 6.67 17.85 22.95
C GLN A 227 6.41 16.35 23.10
N GLN A 228 6.80 15.76 24.22
CA GLN A 228 6.73 14.31 24.45
C GLN A 228 6.13 14.04 25.81
N HIS A 229 5.24 13.05 25.86
CA HIS A 229 4.67 12.60 27.12
C HIS A 229 5.78 12.12 28.07
N LYS A 230 5.58 12.36 29.38
CA LYS A 230 6.55 12.15 30.48
C LYS A 230 7.79 13.05 30.46
N LYS A 231 7.96 13.93 29.47
CA LYS A 231 8.96 14.99 29.58
C LYS A 231 8.48 16.02 30.60
N ILE A 232 9.36 16.42 31.51
CA ILE A 232 9.11 17.43 32.53
C ILE A 232 10.29 18.38 32.50
N LEU A 233 10.03 19.69 32.43
CA LEU A 233 11.08 20.70 32.57
C LEU A 233 11.52 20.80 34.03
N GLU A 234 12.79 21.11 34.22
CA GLU A 234 13.32 21.45 35.54
C GLU A 234 12.90 22.87 35.91
N CYS A 235 12.72 23.16 37.20
CA CYS A 235 12.35 24.50 37.66
C CYS A 235 13.35 25.57 37.19
N SER A 236 14.63 25.20 37.13
CA SER A 236 15.73 26.06 36.69
C SER A 236 15.65 26.43 35.20
N ASP A 237 14.97 25.65 34.37
CA ASP A 237 14.84 25.92 32.93
C ASP A 237 14.07 27.21 32.65
N CYS A 238 13.23 27.64 33.60
CA CYS A 238 12.48 28.90 33.50
C CYS A 238 12.87 29.92 34.59
N HIS A 239 13.15 29.47 35.82
CA HIS A 239 13.40 30.36 36.95
C HIS A 239 14.88 30.72 37.16
N GLY A 240 15.80 30.02 36.51
CA GLY A 240 17.23 30.21 36.70
C GLY A 240 17.66 30.01 38.15
N ARG A 241 18.56 30.86 38.63
CA ARG A 241 19.18 30.74 39.95
C ARG A 241 18.54 31.71 40.95
N LEU A 242 17.72 31.17 41.85
CA LEU A 242 16.99 31.95 42.87
C LEU A 242 17.60 31.88 44.28
N HIS A 243 18.50 30.92 44.54
CA HIS A 243 19.18 30.74 45.82
C HIS A 243 20.72 30.75 45.69
N ALA A 244 21.41 30.90 46.82
CA ALA A 244 22.87 30.76 46.93
C ALA A 244 23.32 29.30 46.73
N ASP A 245 24.59 29.09 46.37
CA ASP A 245 25.12 27.75 46.02
C ASP A 245 25.03 26.77 47.18
N GLU A 246 25.21 27.24 48.42
CA GLU A 246 25.16 26.40 49.61
C GLU A 246 23.78 25.74 49.77
N ILE A 247 22.69 26.46 49.45
CA ILE A 247 21.32 25.93 49.51
C ILE A 247 21.09 24.98 48.34
N LEU A 248 21.44 25.37 47.11
CA LEU A 248 21.21 24.54 45.92
C LEU A 248 22.01 23.24 45.95
N ASN A 249 23.23 23.27 46.49
CA ASN A 249 24.07 22.09 46.65
C ASN A 249 23.55 21.15 47.75
N ARG A 250 22.97 21.69 48.82
CA ARG A 250 22.41 20.88 49.91
C ARG A 250 21.01 20.34 49.60
N PHE A 251 20.22 21.08 48.82
CA PHE A 251 18.84 20.77 48.46
C PHE A 251 18.65 20.92 46.95
N PRO A 252 19.10 19.94 46.15
CA PRO A 252 19.04 20.02 44.69
C PRO A 252 17.60 19.93 44.13
N ASN A 253 16.64 19.43 44.92
CA ASN A 253 15.23 19.34 44.52
C ASN A 253 14.43 20.50 45.13
N CYS A 254 13.97 21.42 44.29
CA CYS A 254 13.19 22.60 44.69
C CYS A 254 11.86 22.21 45.38
N GLY A 255 11.24 21.12 44.92
CA GLY A 255 9.92 20.68 45.40
C GLY A 255 9.92 20.11 46.81
N GLY A 256 11.09 19.83 47.39
CA GLY A 256 11.21 19.44 48.80
C GLY A 256 10.74 20.53 49.77
N CYS A 257 10.81 21.81 49.37
CA CYS A 257 10.32 22.94 50.17
C CYS A 257 9.18 23.69 49.49
N HIS A 258 9.18 23.79 48.16
CA HIS A 258 8.18 24.57 47.42
C HIS A 258 6.97 23.75 46.96
N GLY A 259 7.00 22.42 47.06
CA GLY A 259 5.98 21.55 46.43
C GLY A 259 6.20 21.39 44.93
N SER A 260 5.24 20.76 44.24
CA SER A 260 5.31 20.60 42.78
C SER A 260 4.77 21.83 42.06
N ALA A 261 5.04 21.95 40.75
CA ALA A 261 4.44 23.02 39.93
C ALA A 261 2.90 23.02 39.95
N HIS A 262 2.26 21.88 40.24
CA HIS A 262 0.81 21.78 40.35
C HIS A 262 0.27 22.23 41.71
N ASN A 263 1.09 22.32 42.76
CA ASN A 263 0.65 22.63 44.11
C ASN A 263 1.70 23.41 44.90
N LEU A 264 2.29 24.43 44.28
CA LEU A 264 3.27 25.31 44.90
C LEU A 264 2.72 25.86 46.24
N LEU A 265 3.55 25.78 47.28
CA LEU A 265 3.24 26.17 48.65
C LEU A 265 3.45 27.67 48.91
#